data_AF-A0A8H3H9N5-F1
#
_entry.id   AF-A0A8H3H9N5-F1
#
_cell.length_a   1.000
_cell.length_b   1.000
_cell.length_c   1.000
_cell.angle_alpha   90.00
_cell.angle_beta   90.00
_cell.angle_gamma   90.00
#
_symmetry.space_group_name_H-M   'P 1'
#
loop_
_entity.id
_entity.type
_entity.pdbx_description
1 polymer ?
#
loop_
_entity_poly.entity_id
_entity_poly.type
_entity_poly.pdbx_seq_one_letter_code
_entity_poly.pdbx_strand_id
1 'polypeptide(L)'
;MPLQPFRYEYGYLCFRIPTIAFGVCFLQRAKVFDAALARMRAEPETELLVVFSEEVSQLVCTLISDDQGIDRCDWMLGLRAPKRSFGPPQTPFAVGHGPMELMNMPSSGQKYFAKVMGSTYSPSILGVLCLCWRYVNLCQDRVIENNEPYLVSMFCLTYFRYCLVSPAFDGDVLVLMYDRNPELWGKAKQSFIDDQDERDKYLSYDKRSKPTDVRWFSQLSVSLMPIILQFLLSRVPDGIEGLLPRLFGLTIDRLWEARLGNQVSCDELIKIAADTMTFLGCALECLIEKKYLDQSMICEIIDVLIRHDLFDFIAQTAFSLPIRPKGLPRMEDPNMKFIEQSVWMWERVGKILPKKLLRSKFLTILPDLQKYIAMLFNGRTWEKTLQYAGTVFIPCLSPLYALAMSSAYKTNCRMYTKRRDFALGRDALILFKGKFYCLRAENVGLRIAAEIVWPGIGCTGICASGIDYRVGKYCP
;
A
#
# COMPACT_ATOMS: atom_id res chain seq x y z
N MET A 1 27.19 24.78 -16.74
CA MET A 1 26.58 23.84 -15.78
C MET A 1 25.36 24.53 -15.21
N PRO A 2 24.13 24.02 -15.36
CA PRO A 2 22.96 24.68 -14.77
C PRO A 2 23.13 24.73 -13.25
N LEU A 3 22.88 25.89 -12.64
CA LEU A 3 22.91 26.01 -11.18
C LEU A 3 21.84 25.09 -10.58
N GLN A 4 22.26 24.21 -9.67
CA GLN A 4 21.34 23.40 -8.86
C GLN A 4 21.04 24.15 -7.56
N PRO A 5 19.82 24.70 -7.37
CA PRO A 5 19.52 25.63 -6.27
C PRO A 5 19.81 25.01 -4.90
N PHE A 6 19.44 23.75 -4.71
CA PHE A 6 19.59 23.05 -3.43
C PHE A 6 20.99 22.49 -3.15
N ARG A 7 21.97 22.69 -4.04
CA ARG A 7 23.36 22.27 -3.78
C ARG A 7 24.06 23.17 -2.76
N TYR A 8 23.57 24.39 -2.58
CA TYR A 8 24.12 25.39 -1.67
C TYR A 8 23.03 25.88 -0.71
N GLU A 9 23.42 26.24 0.51
CA GLU A 9 22.52 26.77 1.54
C GLU A 9 21.72 27.99 1.05
N TYR A 10 22.35 28.85 0.26
CA TYR A 10 21.70 30.05 -0.28
C TYR A 10 20.47 29.72 -1.15
N GLY A 11 20.55 28.72 -2.03
CA GLY A 11 19.41 28.38 -2.87
C GLY A 11 18.29 27.68 -2.10
N TYR A 12 18.63 26.94 -1.03
CA TYR A 12 17.62 26.51 -0.06
C TYR A 12 16.94 27.72 0.60
N LEU A 13 17.69 28.68 1.16
CA LEU A 13 17.10 29.88 1.78
C LEU A 13 16.23 30.68 0.79
N CYS A 14 16.67 30.83 -0.46
CA CYS A 14 15.88 31.46 -1.53
C CYS A 14 14.57 30.74 -1.85
N PHE A 15 14.51 29.42 -1.69
CA PHE A 15 13.26 28.66 -1.80
C PHE A 15 12.36 28.86 -0.57
N ARG A 16 12.95 29.00 0.60
CA ARG A 16 12.22 29.02 1.88
C ARG A 16 11.51 30.33 2.14
N ILE A 17 12.13 31.45 1.78
CA ILE A 17 11.51 32.79 1.87
C ILE A 17 10.14 32.83 1.17
N PRO A 18 10.01 32.46 -0.12
CA PRO A 18 8.71 32.47 -0.80
C PRO A 18 7.76 31.42 -0.24
N THR A 19 8.21 30.26 0.26
CA THR A 19 7.32 29.29 0.93
C THR A 19 6.66 29.91 2.17
N ILE A 20 7.45 30.57 3.03
CA ILE A 20 6.92 31.21 4.25
C ILE A 20 6.02 32.38 3.88
N ALA A 21 6.46 33.26 2.97
CA ALA A 21 5.66 34.39 2.51
C ALA A 21 4.31 33.92 1.93
N PHE A 22 4.32 32.82 1.17
CA PHE A 22 3.12 32.22 0.64
C PHE A 22 2.19 31.74 1.75
N GLY A 23 2.70 31.00 2.74
CA GLY A 23 1.89 30.53 3.87
C GLY A 23 1.26 31.68 4.67
N VAL A 24 2.01 32.76 4.93
CA VAL A 24 1.51 33.96 5.63
C VAL A 24 0.35 34.57 4.84
N CYS A 25 0.57 34.84 3.57
CA CYS A 25 -0.46 35.44 2.73
C CYS A 25 -1.68 34.52 2.55
N PHE A 26 -1.49 33.19 2.55
CA PHE A 26 -2.58 32.22 2.48
C PHE A 26 -3.44 32.26 3.75
N LEU A 27 -2.83 32.27 4.93
CA LEU A 27 -3.51 32.44 6.22
C LEU A 27 -4.21 33.82 6.32
N GLN A 28 -3.59 34.88 5.80
CA GLN A 28 -4.17 36.23 5.78
C GLN A 28 -5.44 36.27 4.90
N ARG A 29 -5.40 35.67 3.70
CA ARG A 29 -6.58 35.58 2.82
C ARG A 29 -7.71 34.75 3.44
N ALA A 30 -7.36 33.74 4.23
CA ALA A 30 -8.32 32.96 5.01
C ALA A 30 -8.83 33.68 6.27
N LYS A 31 -8.23 34.82 6.65
CA LYS A 31 -8.50 35.57 7.89
C LYS A 31 -8.24 34.74 9.16
N VAL A 32 -7.24 33.86 9.13
CA VAL A 32 -6.84 33.02 10.27
C VAL A 32 -5.40 33.29 10.72
N PHE A 33 -4.70 34.23 10.09
CA PHE A 33 -3.31 34.56 10.44
C PHE A 33 -3.14 35.04 11.88
N ASP A 34 -4.06 35.86 12.39
CA ASP A 34 -4.00 36.35 13.78
C ASP A 34 -4.18 35.21 14.79
N ALA A 35 -5.04 34.23 14.48
CA ALA A 35 -5.22 33.04 15.30
C ALA A 35 -3.96 32.17 15.31
N ALA A 36 -3.33 31.97 14.13
CA ALA A 36 -2.05 31.28 14.02
C ALA A 36 -0.94 31.98 14.83
N LEU A 37 -0.86 33.31 14.77
CA LEU A 37 0.09 34.09 15.58
C LEU A 37 -0.19 33.98 17.08
N ALA A 38 -1.46 33.98 17.49
CA ALA A 38 -1.83 33.79 18.89
C ALA A 38 -1.41 32.41 19.39
N ARG A 39 -1.62 31.35 18.60
CA ARG A 39 -1.17 29.99 18.92
C ARG A 39 0.34 29.88 19.01
N MET A 40 1.08 30.46 18.04
CA MET A 40 2.55 30.53 18.08
C MET A 40 3.08 31.18 19.36
N ARG A 41 2.38 32.18 19.92
CA ARG A 41 2.75 32.81 21.21
C ARG A 41 2.36 31.98 22.43
N ALA A 42 1.30 31.19 22.32
CA ALA A 42 0.78 30.35 23.39
C ALA A 42 1.60 29.05 23.59
N GLU A 43 2.33 28.61 22.57
CA GLU A 43 3.17 27.40 22.59
C GLU A 43 4.68 27.73 22.49
N PRO A 44 5.28 28.43 23.47
CA PRO A 44 6.67 28.91 23.37
C PRO A 44 7.72 27.78 23.35
N GLU A 45 7.35 26.58 23.79
CA GLU A 45 8.22 25.39 23.78
C GLU A 45 8.26 24.70 22.40
N THR A 46 7.31 25.04 21.51
CA THR A 46 7.26 24.52 20.14
C THR A 46 7.92 25.53 19.20
N GLU A 47 8.77 25.06 18.28
CA GLU A 47 9.35 25.95 17.27
C GLU A 47 8.28 26.65 16.44
N LEU A 48 8.34 27.98 16.34
CA LEU A 48 7.32 28.83 15.71
C LEU A 48 6.92 28.38 14.30
N LEU A 49 7.90 27.91 13.53
CA LEU A 49 7.70 27.48 12.15
C LEU A 49 6.95 26.13 12.06
N VAL A 50 6.91 25.31 13.12
CA VAL A 50 6.10 24.09 13.18
C VAL A 50 4.65 24.47 13.34
N VAL A 51 4.34 25.29 14.35
CA VAL A 51 2.98 25.77 14.58
C VAL A 51 2.46 26.48 13.34
N PHE A 52 3.26 27.36 12.72
CA PHE A 52 2.91 27.99 11.46
C PHE A 52 2.62 26.99 10.33
N SER A 53 3.43 25.94 10.20
CA SER A 53 3.23 24.91 9.17
C SER A 53 1.99 24.09 9.38
N GLU A 54 1.69 23.74 10.63
CA GLU A 54 0.47 23.04 11.00
C GLU A 54 -0.75 23.86 10.62
N GLU A 55 -0.76 25.16 10.92
CA GLU A 55 -1.86 26.06 10.56
C GLU A 55 -2.05 26.16 9.04
N VAL A 56 -0.95 26.25 8.28
CA VAL A 56 -1.01 26.21 6.80
C VAL A 56 -1.54 24.86 6.31
N SER A 57 -1.05 23.75 6.87
CA SER A 57 -1.49 22.39 6.50
C SER A 57 -2.98 22.20 6.78
N GLN A 58 -3.46 22.58 7.97
CA GLN A 58 -4.87 22.49 8.36
C GLN A 58 -5.77 23.34 7.46
N LEU A 59 -5.33 24.55 7.10
CA LEU A 59 -6.04 25.39 6.15
C LEU A 59 -6.12 24.73 4.77
N VAL A 60 -5.00 24.21 4.25
CA VAL A 60 -4.98 23.49 2.96
C VAL A 60 -5.91 22.28 3.04
N CYS A 61 -5.81 21.47 4.10
CA CYS A 61 -6.66 20.30 4.33
C CYS A 61 -8.14 20.66 4.21
N THR A 62 -8.57 21.68 4.97
CA THR A 62 -9.94 22.19 4.96
C THR A 62 -10.37 22.64 3.57
N LEU A 63 -9.49 23.35 2.86
CA LEU A 63 -9.78 23.85 1.52
C LEU A 63 -9.85 22.75 0.47
N ILE A 64 -9.20 21.60 0.63
CA ILE A 64 -9.20 20.55 -0.41
C ILE A 64 -10.10 19.35 -0.05
N SER A 65 -10.75 19.42 1.12
CA SER A 65 -11.62 18.35 1.63
C SER A 65 -12.91 18.20 0.83
N ASP A 66 -13.44 19.29 0.27
CA ASP A 66 -14.67 19.28 -0.55
C ASP A 66 -14.55 20.19 -1.79
N ASP A 67 -15.47 20.03 -2.75
CA ASP A 67 -15.44 20.74 -4.04
C ASP A 67 -15.63 22.26 -3.88
N GLN A 68 -16.44 22.67 -2.90
CA GLN A 68 -16.65 24.09 -2.59
C GLN A 68 -15.38 24.71 -2.00
N GLY A 69 -14.67 23.96 -1.16
CA GLY A 69 -13.36 24.26 -0.63
C GLY A 69 -12.36 24.45 -1.77
N ILE A 70 -12.35 23.54 -2.75
CA ILE A 70 -11.42 23.62 -3.89
C ILE A 70 -11.66 24.91 -4.69
N ASP A 71 -12.91 25.24 -4.97
CA ASP A 71 -13.24 26.50 -5.64
C ASP A 71 -12.83 27.72 -4.80
N ARG A 72 -12.98 27.64 -3.48
CA ARG A 72 -12.50 28.67 -2.55
C ARG A 72 -10.97 28.75 -2.55
N CYS A 73 -10.28 27.62 -2.66
CA CYS A 73 -8.83 27.54 -2.78
C CYS A 73 -8.37 28.24 -4.04
N ASP A 74 -8.95 27.92 -5.21
CA ASP A 74 -8.62 28.56 -6.48
C ASP A 74 -8.85 30.07 -6.46
N TRP A 75 -9.91 30.54 -5.80
CA TRP A 75 -10.16 31.96 -5.56
C TRP A 75 -9.10 32.58 -4.64
N MET A 76 -8.81 31.94 -3.49
CA MET A 76 -7.77 32.40 -2.56
C MET A 76 -6.41 32.47 -3.21
N LEU A 77 -6.11 31.58 -4.16
CA LEU A 77 -4.86 31.55 -4.91
C LEU A 77 -4.81 32.62 -6.02
N GLY A 78 -5.96 33.22 -6.35
CA GLY A 78 -6.11 34.14 -7.48
C GLY A 78 -6.02 33.43 -8.84
N LEU A 79 -6.30 32.13 -8.89
CA LEU A 79 -6.25 31.32 -10.13
C LEU A 79 -7.58 31.34 -10.90
N ARG A 80 -8.69 31.62 -10.22
CA ARG A 80 -10.04 31.74 -10.82
C ARG A 80 -10.72 33.05 -10.44
N ALA A 81 -11.63 33.48 -11.30
CA ALA A 81 -12.51 34.61 -11.03
C ALA A 81 -13.39 34.33 -9.79
N PRO A 82 -13.71 35.35 -8.98
CA PRO A 82 -14.45 35.14 -7.74
C PRO A 82 -15.88 34.67 -8.02
N LYS A 83 -16.35 33.70 -7.23
CA LYS A 83 -17.79 33.55 -6.99
C LYS A 83 -18.24 34.66 -6.05
N ARG A 84 -19.46 35.20 -6.23
CA ARG A 84 -20.00 36.29 -5.40
C ARG A 84 -19.96 35.97 -3.89
N SER A 85 -20.05 34.70 -3.53
CA SER A 85 -20.02 34.21 -2.14
C SER A 85 -18.65 34.24 -1.46
N PHE A 86 -17.55 34.35 -2.21
CA PHE A 86 -16.20 34.28 -1.63
C PHE A 86 -15.60 35.65 -1.31
N GLY A 87 -16.11 36.71 -1.94
CA GLY A 87 -15.66 38.08 -1.72
C GLY A 87 -14.97 38.70 -2.93
N PRO A 88 -14.19 39.78 -2.75
CA PRO A 88 -13.55 40.49 -3.85
C PRO A 88 -12.48 39.62 -4.55
N PRO A 89 -12.10 39.95 -5.81
CA PRO A 89 -10.99 39.29 -6.49
C PRO A 89 -9.70 39.35 -5.67
N GLN A 90 -8.96 38.25 -5.64
CA GLN A 90 -7.64 38.19 -5.03
C GLN A 90 -6.57 38.45 -6.09
N THR A 91 -5.51 39.18 -5.73
CA THR A 91 -4.33 39.29 -6.58
C THR A 91 -3.66 37.90 -6.68
N PRO A 92 -3.32 37.41 -7.88
CA PRO A 92 -2.60 36.13 -8.01
C PRO A 92 -1.32 36.11 -7.17
N PHE A 93 -1.01 34.98 -6.54
CA PHE A 93 0.25 34.80 -5.81
C PHE A 93 1.48 34.89 -6.70
N ALA A 94 1.31 34.58 -7.97
CA ALA A 94 2.35 34.61 -8.97
C ALA A 94 1.76 35.09 -10.29
N VAL A 95 2.53 35.90 -11.02
CA VAL A 95 2.14 36.41 -12.35
C VAL A 95 2.59 35.43 -13.42
N GLY A 96 1.76 35.20 -14.45
CA GLY A 96 2.12 34.40 -15.62
C GLY A 96 2.56 32.97 -15.28
N HIS A 97 3.83 32.66 -15.56
CA HIS A 97 4.45 31.34 -15.34
C HIS A 97 5.10 31.19 -13.95
N GLY A 98 4.89 32.12 -13.01
CA GLY A 98 5.54 32.04 -11.70
C GLY A 98 5.30 30.74 -10.90
N PRO A 99 4.12 30.09 -10.93
CA PRO A 99 3.97 28.75 -10.33
C PRO A 99 4.86 27.70 -10.98
N MET A 100 5.07 27.79 -12.30
CA MET A 100 5.99 26.91 -13.03
C MET A 100 7.44 27.16 -12.64
N GLU A 101 7.86 28.42 -12.44
CA GLU A 101 9.19 28.75 -11.95
C GLU A 101 9.43 28.22 -10.52
N LEU A 102 8.43 28.33 -9.65
CA LEU A 102 8.47 27.78 -8.30
C LEU A 102 8.58 26.25 -8.30
N MET A 103 7.92 25.56 -9.23
CA MET A 103 8.07 24.10 -9.42
C MET A 103 9.42 23.72 -10.04
N ASN A 104 9.95 24.55 -10.93
CA ASN A 104 11.21 24.28 -11.62
C ASN A 104 12.39 24.23 -10.63
N MET A 105 12.32 24.95 -9.51
CA MET A 105 13.36 24.95 -8.50
C MET A 105 13.56 23.57 -7.85
N PRO A 106 12.54 22.93 -7.22
CA PRO A 106 12.67 21.57 -6.69
C PRO A 106 12.82 20.52 -7.81
N SER A 107 12.21 20.71 -8.98
CA SER A 107 12.27 19.73 -10.08
C SER A 107 13.61 19.71 -10.83
N SER A 108 14.38 20.80 -10.83
CA SER A 108 15.75 20.82 -11.38
C SER A 108 16.80 20.38 -10.36
N GLY A 109 16.52 20.57 -9.06
CA GLY A 109 17.38 20.22 -7.95
C GLY A 109 16.97 18.95 -7.20
N GLN A 110 16.20 18.04 -7.82
CA GLN A 110 15.45 16.96 -7.15
C GLN A 110 16.24 16.14 -6.12
N LYS A 111 17.47 15.74 -6.48
CA LYS A 111 18.35 14.95 -5.61
C LYS A 111 18.67 15.70 -4.32
N TYR A 112 19.03 16.98 -4.46
CA TYR A 112 19.39 17.81 -3.32
C TYR A 112 18.16 18.33 -2.58
N PHE A 113 17.03 18.53 -3.27
CA PHE A 113 15.77 18.93 -2.65
C PHE A 113 15.36 17.95 -1.55
N ALA A 114 15.21 16.66 -1.85
CA ALA A 114 14.81 15.67 -0.85
C ALA A 114 15.85 15.57 0.28
N LYS A 115 17.15 15.56 -0.07
CA LYS A 115 18.23 15.49 0.92
C LYS A 115 18.21 16.66 1.89
N VAL A 116 18.09 17.89 1.38
CA VAL A 116 18.05 19.11 2.21
C VAL A 116 16.78 19.11 3.04
N MET A 117 15.61 18.89 2.43
CA MET A 117 14.33 18.85 3.16
C MET A 117 14.29 17.78 4.26
N GLY A 118 14.92 16.63 4.06
CA GLY A 118 15.00 15.56 5.06
C GLY A 118 16.14 15.71 6.09
N SER A 119 17.05 16.67 5.92
CA SER A 119 18.17 16.93 6.84
C SER A 119 18.08 18.26 7.57
N THR A 120 17.38 19.23 6.99
CA THR A 120 17.09 20.51 7.61
C THR A 120 15.70 20.49 8.19
N TYR A 121 15.53 21.17 9.33
CA TYR A 121 14.22 21.59 9.77
C TYR A 121 13.54 22.40 8.65
N SER A 122 12.48 21.86 8.06
CA SER A 122 11.77 22.51 6.97
C SER A 122 10.29 22.61 7.28
N PRO A 123 9.75 23.80 7.58
CA PRO A 123 8.32 24.00 7.61
C PRO A 123 7.70 23.64 6.27
N SER A 124 6.44 23.25 6.37
CA SER A 124 5.70 22.66 5.29
C SER A 124 5.76 23.49 4.01
N ILE A 125 5.96 22.82 2.88
CA ILE A 125 5.82 23.44 1.56
C ILE A 125 4.41 23.23 0.98
N LEU A 126 3.45 22.74 1.77
CA LEU A 126 2.10 22.41 1.28
C LEU A 126 1.39 23.57 0.62
N GLY A 127 1.59 24.81 1.10
CA GLY A 127 1.02 25.98 0.42
C GLY A 127 1.51 26.09 -1.03
N VAL A 128 2.83 25.95 -1.24
CA VAL A 128 3.44 25.96 -2.57
C VAL A 128 3.00 24.75 -3.38
N LEU A 129 3.00 23.55 -2.80
CA LEU A 129 2.52 22.34 -3.48
C LEU A 129 1.04 22.47 -3.88
N CYS A 130 0.20 23.05 -3.04
CA CYS A 130 -1.21 23.28 -3.32
C CYS A 130 -1.38 24.25 -4.50
N LEU A 131 -0.66 25.39 -4.49
CA LEU A 131 -0.64 26.31 -5.64
C LEU A 131 -0.26 25.58 -6.93
N CYS A 132 0.81 24.79 -6.88
CA CYS A 132 1.34 24.07 -8.04
C CYS A 132 0.37 23.01 -8.54
N TRP A 133 -0.21 22.22 -7.64
CA TRP A 133 -1.22 21.21 -7.94
C TRP A 133 -2.46 21.82 -8.60
N ARG A 134 -3.00 22.90 -8.00
CA ARG A 134 -4.17 23.61 -8.56
C ARG A 134 -3.83 24.25 -9.91
N TYR A 135 -2.65 24.83 -10.07
CA TYR A 135 -2.20 25.39 -11.34
C TYR A 135 -2.11 24.32 -12.44
N VAL A 136 -1.50 23.16 -12.15
CA VAL A 136 -1.42 22.04 -13.10
C VAL A 136 -2.81 21.60 -13.53
N ASN A 137 -3.72 21.35 -12.59
CA ASN A 137 -5.10 20.96 -12.90
C ASN A 137 -5.82 21.97 -13.81
N LEU A 138 -5.71 23.27 -13.50
CA LEU A 138 -6.34 24.31 -14.30
C LEU A 138 -5.71 24.49 -15.69
N CYS A 139 -4.44 24.16 -15.85
CA CYS A 139 -3.77 24.17 -17.15
C CYS A 139 -4.20 22.99 -18.03
N GLN A 140 -4.52 21.82 -17.46
CA GLN A 140 -5.08 20.68 -18.20
C GLN A 140 -6.44 21.05 -18.81
N ASP A 141 -7.30 21.70 -18.03
CA ASP A 141 -8.63 22.14 -18.48
C ASP A 141 -8.57 23.16 -19.63
N ARG A 142 -7.46 23.89 -19.77
CA ARG A 142 -7.32 25.04 -20.68
C ARG A 142 -6.65 24.74 -22.02
N VAL A 143 -6.48 23.47 -22.40
CA VAL A 143 -5.96 23.06 -23.73
C VAL A 143 -4.62 23.76 -24.06
N ILE A 144 -3.69 23.82 -23.09
CA ILE A 144 -2.31 24.25 -23.36
C ILE A 144 -1.53 23.01 -23.80
N GLU A 145 -1.83 22.52 -25.01
CA GLU A 145 -1.45 21.19 -25.52
C GLU A 145 0.07 20.92 -25.56
N ASN A 146 0.92 21.94 -25.55
CA ASN A 146 2.35 21.75 -25.81
C ASN A 146 3.23 21.59 -24.54
N ASN A 147 2.79 22.02 -23.36
CA ASN A 147 3.62 22.00 -22.13
C ASN A 147 3.02 21.17 -20.98
N GLU A 148 1.78 20.69 -21.11
CA GLU A 148 1.06 19.95 -20.06
C GLU A 148 1.82 18.72 -19.54
N PRO A 149 2.36 17.82 -20.39
CA PRO A 149 3.02 16.60 -19.89
C PRO A 149 4.27 16.90 -19.05
N TYR A 150 4.99 17.98 -19.41
CA TYR A 150 6.18 18.40 -18.68
C TYR A 150 5.83 18.96 -17.29
N LEU A 151 4.79 19.82 -17.21
CA LEU A 151 4.30 20.39 -15.96
C LEU A 151 3.80 19.31 -14.99
N VAL A 152 2.98 18.38 -15.48
CA VAL A 152 2.46 17.25 -14.68
C VAL A 152 3.62 16.42 -14.14
N SER A 153 4.59 16.06 -14.99
CA SER A 153 5.76 15.28 -14.58
C SER A 153 6.58 15.99 -13.49
N MET A 154 6.88 17.28 -13.67
CA MET A 154 7.62 18.06 -12.67
C MET A 154 6.90 18.11 -11.31
N PHE A 155 5.60 18.34 -11.33
CA PHE A 155 4.79 18.36 -10.12
C PHE A 155 4.79 16.99 -9.42
N CYS A 156 4.47 15.91 -10.14
CA CYS A 156 4.41 14.57 -9.56
C CYS A 156 5.76 14.14 -8.96
N LEU A 157 6.88 14.40 -9.65
CA LEU A 157 8.22 14.10 -9.13
C LEU A 157 8.53 14.87 -7.84
N THR A 158 8.14 16.15 -7.79
CA THR A 158 8.31 16.98 -6.59
C THR A 158 7.42 16.50 -5.45
N TYR A 159 6.16 16.18 -5.74
CA TYR A 159 5.17 15.65 -4.80
C TYR A 159 5.67 14.36 -4.15
N PHE A 160 6.04 13.35 -4.94
CA PHE A 160 6.47 12.06 -4.39
C PHE A 160 7.74 12.16 -3.56
N ARG A 161 8.70 13.02 -3.97
CA ARG A 161 9.89 13.30 -3.17
C ARG A 161 9.54 14.01 -1.88
N TYR A 162 8.58 14.93 -1.92
CA TYR A 162 8.12 15.58 -0.70
C TYR A 162 7.43 14.58 0.23
N CYS A 163 6.65 13.61 -0.26
CA CYS A 163 6.06 12.57 0.58
C CYS A 163 7.10 11.75 1.37
N LEU A 164 8.34 11.64 0.88
CA LEU A 164 9.43 10.96 1.61
C LEU A 164 9.96 11.80 2.79
N VAL A 165 9.82 13.12 2.75
CA VAL A 165 10.49 14.05 3.67
C VAL A 165 9.55 15.07 4.33
N SER A 166 8.25 14.99 4.06
CA SER A 166 7.25 15.90 4.60
C SER A 166 7.10 15.74 6.12
N PRO A 167 6.76 16.81 6.85
CA PRO A 167 6.39 16.72 8.25
C PRO A 167 5.18 15.80 8.51
N ALA A 168 5.03 15.41 9.76
CA ALA A 168 3.95 14.59 10.30
C ALA A 168 2.54 15.02 9.85
N PHE A 169 2.24 16.29 10.10
CA PHE A 169 0.94 16.92 9.96
C PHE A 169 0.57 17.22 8.49
N ASP A 170 1.45 16.92 7.53
CA ASP A 170 1.16 17.07 6.11
C ASP A 170 0.54 15.81 5.50
N GLY A 171 0.58 14.67 6.20
CA GLY A 171 0.21 13.36 5.67
C GLY A 171 -1.18 13.33 5.03
N ASP A 172 -2.20 13.79 5.76
CA ASP A 172 -3.60 13.74 5.33
C ASP A 172 -3.84 14.63 4.11
N VAL A 173 -3.20 15.81 4.07
CA VAL A 173 -3.28 16.72 2.92
C VAL A 173 -2.68 16.07 1.67
N LEU A 174 -1.54 15.41 1.82
CA LEU A 174 -0.88 14.72 0.71
C LEU A 174 -1.75 13.58 0.17
N VAL A 175 -2.40 12.81 1.06
CA VAL A 175 -3.36 11.75 0.67
C VAL A 175 -4.56 12.35 -0.05
N LEU A 176 -5.15 13.44 0.47
CA LEU A 176 -6.27 14.13 -0.18
C LEU A 176 -5.90 14.66 -1.57
N MET A 177 -4.73 15.27 -1.75
CA MET A 177 -4.25 15.70 -3.06
C MET A 177 -4.13 14.53 -4.04
N TYR A 178 -3.64 13.37 -3.56
CA TYR A 178 -3.49 12.16 -4.36
C TYR A 178 -4.86 11.62 -4.81
N ASP A 179 -5.78 11.43 -3.88
CA ASP A 179 -7.10 10.84 -4.14
C ASP A 179 -7.98 11.71 -5.04
N ARG A 180 -7.77 13.03 -5.05
CA ARG A 180 -8.57 13.98 -5.84
C ARG A 180 -8.27 13.93 -7.34
N ASN A 181 -7.08 13.49 -7.76
CA ASN A 181 -6.66 13.50 -9.16
C ASN A 181 -5.89 12.23 -9.55
N PRO A 182 -6.50 11.04 -9.45
CA PRO A 182 -5.83 9.77 -9.73
C PRO A 182 -5.20 9.71 -11.13
N GLU A 183 -5.79 10.40 -12.10
CA GLU A 183 -5.32 10.49 -13.49
C GLU A 183 -3.99 11.22 -13.67
N LEU A 184 -3.59 12.10 -12.74
CA LEU A 184 -2.31 12.79 -12.80
C LEU A 184 -1.14 11.85 -12.57
N TRP A 185 -1.28 10.95 -11.59
CA TRP A 185 -0.17 10.15 -11.08
C TRP A 185 0.30 9.09 -12.08
N GLY A 186 -0.62 8.52 -12.87
CA GLY A 186 -0.29 7.56 -13.93
C GLY A 186 0.50 8.16 -15.10
N LYS A 187 0.46 9.48 -15.28
CA LYS A 187 1.17 10.20 -16.36
C LYS A 187 2.63 10.52 -15.99
N ALA A 188 2.98 10.44 -14.71
CA ALA A 188 4.31 10.81 -14.24
C ALA A 188 5.36 9.79 -14.70
N LYS A 189 6.18 10.17 -15.68
CA LYS A 189 7.36 9.37 -16.05
C LYS A 189 8.44 9.59 -15.01
N GLN A 190 8.74 8.54 -14.24
CA GLN A 190 9.88 8.57 -13.33
C GLN A 190 11.18 8.69 -14.11
N SER A 191 11.85 9.83 -13.98
CA SER A 191 13.19 10.03 -14.52
C SER A 191 14.20 9.41 -13.56
N PHE A 192 14.95 8.43 -14.03
CA PHE A 192 16.16 7.97 -13.36
C PHE A 192 17.20 9.10 -13.39
N ILE A 193 17.70 9.50 -12.21
CA ILE A 193 18.73 10.53 -12.10
C ILE A 193 20.11 9.87 -12.04
N ASP A 194 20.35 9.13 -10.96
CA ASP A 194 21.55 8.31 -10.74
C ASP A 194 21.27 7.26 -9.65
N ASP A 195 22.13 6.24 -9.54
CA ASP A 195 21.95 5.13 -8.60
C ASP A 195 21.91 5.61 -7.13
N GLN A 196 22.67 6.66 -6.80
CA GLN A 196 22.71 7.19 -5.45
C GLN A 196 21.40 7.88 -5.09
N ASP A 197 20.79 8.63 -6.00
CA ASP A 197 19.49 9.26 -5.81
C ASP A 197 18.39 8.21 -5.61
N GLU A 198 18.40 7.12 -6.39
CA GLU A 198 17.46 6.02 -6.19
C GLU A 198 17.66 5.38 -4.81
N ARG A 199 18.89 5.08 -4.42
CA ARG A 199 19.21 4.55 -3.09
C ARG A 199 18.76 5.49 -1.97
N ASP A 200 18.96 6.80 -2.12
CA ASP A 200 18.59 7.82 -1.14
C ASP A 200 17.08 7.89 -0.91
N LYS A 201 16.25 7.59 -1.92
CA LYS A 201 14.78 7.52 -1.76
C LYS A 201 14.37 6.39 -0.81
N TYR A 202 14.96 5.20 -0.97
CA TYR A 202 14.69 4.05 -0.10
C TYR A 202 15.18 4.28 1.33
N LEU A 203 16.36 4.91 1.48
CA LEU A 203 16.87 5.30 2.79
C LEU A 203 16.01 6.39 3.46
N SER A 204 15.42 7.29 2.67
CA SER A 204 14.49 8.31 3.18
C SER A 204 13.19 7.67 3.67
N TYR A 205 12.66 6.68 2.95
CA TYR A 205 11.52 5.88 3.40
C TYR A 205 11.81 5.18 4.73
N ASP A 206 12.97 4.55 4.85
CA ASP A 206 13.40 3.88 6.08
C ASP A 206 13.45 4.85 7.27
N LYS A 207 14.13 5.99 7.12
CA LYS A 207 14.18 7.04 8.14
C LYS A 207 12.80 7.53 8.54
N ARG A 208 11.87 7.66 7.59
CA ARG A 208 10.51 8.13 7.84
C ARG A 208 9.64 7.07 8.54
N SER A 209 9.86 5.79 8.24
CA SER A 209 9.13 4.69 8.85
C SER A 209 9.52 4.49 10.32
N LYS A 210 10.78 4.74 10.69
CA LYS A 210 11.29 4.70 12.06
C LYS A 210 12.09 5.97 12.38
N PRO A 211 11.41 7.11 12.61
CA PRO A 211 12.09 8.39 12.83
C PRO A 211 12.89 8.34 14.13
N THR A 212 14.16 8.74 14.05
CA THR A 212 15.02 8.88 15.24
C THR A 212 14.65 10.12 16.06
N ASP A 213 14.16 11.17 15.38
CA ASP A 213 13.70 12.40 16.01
C ASP A 213 12.19 12.54 15.87
N VAL A 214 11.49 12.12 16.93
CA VAL A 214 10.02 12.17 17.02
C VAL A 214 9.46 13.58 17.19
N ARG A 215 10.31 14.60 17.45
CA ARG A 215 9.84 15.98 17.60
C ARG A 215 9.40 16.57 16.27
N TRP A 216 10.07 16.19 15.18
CA TRP A 216 9.89 16.79 13.86
C TRP A 216 9.25 15.84 12.86
N PHE A 217 9.62 14.58 12.95
CA PHE A 217 9.11 13.54 12.07
C PHE A 217 8.27 12.61 12.92
N SER A 218 6.95 12.67 12.74
CA SER A 218 6.11 11.58 13.22
C SER A 218 6.37 10.36 12.34
N GLN A 219 5.97 9.22 12.88
CA GLN A 219 5.89 8.02 12.10
C GLN A 219 5.04 8.23 10.84
N LEU A 220 5.49 7.68 9.72
CA LEU A 220 4.80 7.70 8.42
C LEU A 220 3.29 7.42 8.59
N SER A 221 2.42 8.29 8.08
CA SER A 221 0.98 7.99 8.02
C SER A 221 0.73 6.71 7.20
N VAL A 222 -0.09 5.81 7.74
CA VAL A 222 -0.39 4.53 7.08
C VAL A 222 -1.12 4.74 5.75
N SER A 223 -1.94 5.79 5.65
CA SER A 223 -2.67 6.15 4.42
C SER A 223 -1.74 6.72 3.33
N LEU A 224 -0.61 7.31 3.72
CA LEU A 224 0.42 7.80 2.78
C LEU A 224 1.35 6.68 2.28
N MET A 225 1.42 5.57 3.00
CA MET A 225 2.36 4.48 2.71
C MET A 225 2.18 3.88 1.31
N PRO A 226 0.97 3.50 0.84
CA PRO A 226 0.79 2.97 -0.52
C PRO A 226 1.23 3.96 -1.62
N ILE A 227 1.03 5.26 -1.41
CA ILE A 227 1.42 6.31 -2.35
C ILE A 227 2.94 6.34 -2.51
N ILE A 228 3.68 6.28 -1.39
CA ILE A 228 5.15 6.23 -1.43
C ILE A 228 5.64 4.91 -2.04
N LEU A 229 5.01 3.78 -1.70
CA LEU A 229 5.38 2.48 -2.24
C LEU A 229 5.14 2.40 -3.75
N GLN A 230 4.04 2.98 -4.26
CA GLN A 230 3.83 3.12 -5.70
C GLN A 230 5.02 3.81 -6.35
N PHE A 231 5.48 4.91 -5.75
CA PHE A 231 6.61 5.67 -6.28
C PHE A 231 7.93 4.89 -6.21
N LEU A 232 8.22 4.21 -5.10
CA LEU A 232 9.47 3.46 -4.94
C LEU A 232 9.49 2.18 -5.77
N LEU A 233 8.37 1.46 -5.83
CA LEU A 233 8.30 0.09 -6.33
C LEU A 233 7.74 -0.03 -7.75
N SER A 234 7.28 1.06 -8.37
CA SER A 234 6.94 1.07 -9.80
C SER A 234 8.14 0.77 -10.69
N ARG A 235 9.35 1.00 -10.19
CA ARG A 235 10.61 0.63 -10.83
C ARG A 235 11.61 0.27 -9.73
N VAL A 236 12.12 -0.95 -9.77
CA VAL A 236 13.22 -1.39 -8.89
C VAL A 236 14.53 -1.22 -9.65
N PRO A 237 15.28 -0.10 -9.49
CA PRO A 237 16.57 0.09 -10.15
C PRO A 237 17.59 -0.99 -9.72
N ASP A 238 18.70 -1.07 -10.45
CA ASP A 238 19.79 -1.97 -10.07
C ASP A 238 20.56 -1.38 -8.88
N GLY A 239 21.08 -2.24 -7.99
CA GLY A 239 21.89 -1.85 -6.85
C GLY A 239 21.13 -1.48 -5.57
N ILE A 240 19.79 -1.50 -5.60
CA ILE A 240 18.94 -1.28 -4.40
C ILE A 240 18.37 -2.58 -3.81
N GLU A 241 18.66 -3.74 -4.40
CA GLU A 241 18.06 -5.02 -4.02
C GLU A 241 18.29 -5.34 -2.54
N GLY A 242 19.47 -5.00 -2.00
CA GLY A 242 19.79 -5.18 -0.58
C GLY A 242 19.00 -4.28 0.38
N LEU A 243 18.26 -3.29 -0.12
CA LEU A 243 17.37 -2.44 0.70
C LEU A 243 15.93 -2.96 0.73
N LEU A 244 15.55 -3.84 -0.20
CA LEU A 244 14.18 -4.35 -0.31
C LEU A 244 13.73 -5.15 0.91
N PRO A 245 14.52 -6.09 1.49
CA PRO A 245 14.09 -6.80 2.68
C PRO A 245 13.73 -5.84 3.82
N ARG A 246 14.55 -4.81 4.06
CA ARG A 246 14.27 -3.81 5.08
C ARG A 246 13.00 -3.01 4.77
N LEU A 247 12.82 -2.56 3.53
CA LEU A 247 11.60 -1.85 3.11
C LEU A 247 10.34 -2.68 3.36
N PHE A 248 10.38 -3.98 3.03
CA PHE A 248 9.26 -4.89 3.26
C PHE A 248 8.95 -5.01 4.75
N GLY A 249 9.96 -5.21 5.59
CA GLY A 249 9.77 -5.35 7.04
C GLY A 249 9.15 -4.11 7.67
N LEU A 250 9.67 -2.93 7.31
CA LEU A 250 9.13 -1.65 7.79
C LEU A 250 7.68 -1.40 7.34
N THR A 251 7.37 -1.79 6.10
CA THR A 251 6.01 -1.69 5.55
C THR A 251 5.04 -2.56 6.35
N ILE A 252 5.44 -3.80 6.65
CA ILE A 252 4.60 -4.77 7.36
C ILE A 252 4.44 -4.37 8.83
N ASP A 253 5.52 -3.96 9.50
CA ASP A 253 5.48 -3.40 10.86
C ASP A 253 4.47 -2.26 10.94
N ARG A 254 4.50 -1.36 9.95
CA ARG A 254 3.64 -0.19 9.95
C ARG A 254 2.15 -0.54 9.80
N LEU A 255 1.83 -1.53 8.97
CA LEU A 255 0.48 -2.08 8.83
C LEU A 255 -0.02 -2.68 10.15
N TRP A 256 0.84 -3.43 10.85
CA TRP A 256 0.51 -3.99 12.16
C TRP A 256 0.24 -2.90 13.19
N GLU A 257 1.08 -1.89 13.27
CA GLU A 257 0.90 -0.77 14.20
C GLU A 257 -0.39 0.01 13.92
N ALA A 258 -0.72 0.23 12.64
CA ALA A 258 -1.97 0.87 12.25
C ALA A 258 -3.19 0.05 12.69
N ARG A 259 -3.12 -1.27 12.51
CA ARG A 259 -4.17 -2.21 12.93
C ARG A 259 -4.32 -2.26 14.45
N LEU A 260 -3.23 -2.50 15.18
CA LEU A 260 -3.24 -2.65 16.64
C LEU A 260 -3.57 -1.33 17.34
N GLY A 261 -3.12 -0.20 16.77
CA GLY A 261 -3.39 1.14 17.27
C GLY A 261 -4.75 1.70 16.85
N ASN A 262 -5.54 0.99 16.04
CA ASN A 262 -6.80 1.48 15.46
C ASN A 262 -6.66 2.88 14.83
N GLN A 263 -5.56 3.12 14.11
CA GLN A 263 -5.23 4.45 13.59
C GLN A 263 -6.15 4.88 12.44
N VAL A 264 -6.72 3.90 11.73
CA VAL A 264 -7.65 4.10 10.61
C VAL A 264 -8.83 3.16 10.77
N SER A 265 -9.92 3.43 10.05
CA SER A 265 -11.08 2.53 10.04
C SER A 265 -10.72 1.16 9.44
N CYS A 266 -11.48 0.11 9.79
CA CYS A 266 -11.25 -1.23 9.22
C CYS A 266 -11.31 -1.21 7.68
N ASP A 267 -12.29 -0.51 7.10
CA ASP A 267 -12.48 -0.43 5.65
C ASP A 267 -11.30 0.28 4.97
N GLU A 268 -10.80 1.36 5.59
CA GLU A 268 -9.63 2.07 5.11
C GLU A 268 -8.36 1.22 5.24
N LEU A 269 -8.17 0.50 6.35
CA LEU A 269 -7.05 -0.43 6.54
C LEU A 269 -7.04 -1.51 5.46
N ILE A 270 -8.21 -2.06 5.09
CA ILE A 270 -8.34 -3.07 4.03
C ILE A 270 -7.91 -2.50 2.69
N LYS A 271 -8.33 -1.28 2.34
CA LYS A 271 -7.91 -0.60 1.10
C LYS A 271 -6.40 -0.38 1.08
N ILE A 272 -5.84 0.18 2.16
CA ILE A 272 -4.41 0.43 2.32
C ILE A 272 -3.61 -0.86 2.20
N ALA A 273 -4.04 -1.92 2.89
CA ALA A 273 -3.38 -3.22 2.86
C ALA A 273 -3.42 -3.82 1.45
N ALA A 274 -4.56 -3.73 0.75
CA ALA A 274 -4.70 -4.21 -0.63
C ALA A 274 -3.70 -3.52 -1.57
N ASP A 275 -3.67 -2.19 -1.56
CA ASP A 275 -2.78 -1.40 -2.41
C ASP A 275 -1.31 -1.66 -2.04
N THR A 276 -1.00 -1.84 -0.76
CA THR A 276 0.33 -2.24 -0.28
C THR A 276 0.76 -3.60 -0.83
N MET A 277 -0.10 -4.62 -0.79
CA MET A 277 0.21 -5.94 -1.36
C MET A 277 0.45 -5.86 -2.86
N THR A 278 -0.29 -5.01 -3.58
CA THR A 278 -0.05 -4.75 -5.00
C THR A 278 1.36 -4.20 -5.23
N PHE A 279 1.79 -3.18 -4.49
CA PHE A 279 3.13 -2.60 -4.71
C PHE A 279 4.27 -3.52 -4.28
N LEU A 280 4.12 -4.25 -3.17
CA LEU A 280 5.09 -5.27 -2.77
C LEU A 280 5.19 -6.38 -3.81
N GLY A 281 4.07 -6.87 -4.34
CA GLY A 281 4.08 -7.87 -5.40
C GLY A 281 4.64 -7.35 -6.73
N CYS A 282 4.46 -6.06 -7.05
CA CYS A 282 5.11 -5.43 -8.21
C CYS A 282 6.64 -5.44 -8.06
N ALA A 283 7.16 -5.12 -6.87
CA ALA A 283 8.60 -5.20 -6.61
C ALA A 283 9.12 -6.63 -6.80
N LEU A 284 8.39 -7.63 -6.30
CA LEU A 284 8.73 -9.04 -6.51
C LEU A 284 8.70 -9.41 -8.00
N GLU A 285 7.73 -8.92 -8.77
CA GLU A 285 7.69 -9.16 -10.22
C GLU A 285 8.90 -8.55 -10.93
N CYS A 286 9.27 -7.31 -10.59
CA CYS A 286 10.48 -6.69 -11.14
C CYS A 286 11.73 -7.52 -10.84
N LEU A 287 11.82 -8.11 -9.65
CA LEU A 287 12.91 -9.03 -9.31
C LEU A 287 12.89 -10.29 -10.19
N ILE A 288 11.74 -10.93 -10.39
CA ILE A 288 11.60 -12.11 -11.27
C ILE A 288 12.12 -11.80 -12.68
N GLU A 289 11.77 -10.64 -13.22
CA GLU A 289 12.14 -10.22 -14.57
C GLU A 289 13.64 -9.99 -14.77
N LYS A 290 14.38 -9.60 -13.71
CA LYS A 290 15.82 -9.33 -13.78
C LYS A 290 16.69 -10.56 -14.04
N LYS A 291 16.15 -11.79 -13.99
CA LYS A 291 16.80 -13.11 -14.26
C LYS A 291 18.04 -13.48 -13.43
N TYR A 292 18.79 -12.52 -12.89
CA TYR A 292 19.96 -12.70 -12.04
C TYR A 292 19.63 -12.31 -10.62
N LEU A 293 18.89 -13.16 -9.93
CA LEU A 293 18.58 -12.93 -8.52
C LEU A 293 19.61 -13.59 -7.63
N ASP A 294 20.22 -12.78 -6.78
CA ASP A 294 20.97 -13.27 -5.63
C ASP A 294 20.01 -14.06 -4.73
N GLN A 295 20.27 -15.37 -4.61
CA GLN A 295 19.48 -16.26 -3.74
C GLN A 295 19.51 -15.80 -2.29
N SER A 296 20.59 -15.16 -1.84
CA SER A 296 20.71 -14.63 -0.48
C SER A 296 19.67 -13.53 -0.23
N MET A 297 19.58 -12.55 -1.13
CA MET A 297 18.60 -11.47 -1.04
C MET A 297 17.15 -12.00 -1.07
N ILE A 298 16.85 -12.96 -1.96
CA ILE A 298 15.53 -13.62 -1.98
C ILE A 298 15.23 -14.25 -0.62
N CYS A 299 16.18 -15.01 -0.06
CA CYS A 299 15.99 -15.65 1.24
C CYS A 299 15.71 -14.60 2.32
N GLU A 300 16.40 -13.46 2.28
CA GLU A 300 16.23 -12.37 3.23
C GLU A 300 14.83 -11.73 3.15
N ILE A 301 14.31 -11.47 1.94
CA ILE A 301 12.93 -10.98 1.77
C ILE A 301 11.94 -11.94 2.43
N ILE A 302 12.11 -13.24 2.24
CA ILE A 302 11.20 -14.25 2.80
C ILE A 302 11.31 -14.32 4.31
N ASP A 303 12.54 -14.28 4.82
CA ASP A 303 12.77 -14.24 6.26
C ASP A 303 12.13 -13.00 6.88
N VAL A 304 12.11 -11.88 6.18
CA VAL A 304 11.35 -10.69 6.58
C VAL A 304 9.84 -10.94 6.53
N LEU A 305 9.30 -11.49 5.43
CA LEU A 305 7.85 -11.76 5.33
C LEU A 305 7.34 -12.66 6.47
N ILE A 306 8.15 -13.63 6.87
CA ILE A 306 7.85 -14.55 7.97
C ILE A 306 8.05 -13.87 9.31
N ARG A 307 9.21 -13.23 9.54
CA ARG A 307 9.55 -12.60 10.82
C ARG A 307 8.60 -11.47 11.20
N HIS A 308 8.08 -10.76 10.22
CA HIS A 308 7.11 -9.68 10.42
C HIS A 308 5.66 -10.16 10.31
N ASP A 309 5.44 -11.48 10.30
CA ASP A 309 4.12 -12.12 10.37
C ASP A 309 3.13 -11.62 9.30
N LEU A 310 3.60 -11.39 8.07
CA LEU A 310 2.73 -10.88 6.98
C LEU A 310 1.55 -11.82 6.72
N PHE A 311 1.79 -13.14 6.81
CA PHE A 311 0.73 -14.13 6.64
C PHE A 311 -0.35 -13.97 7.72
N ASP A 312 0.07 -13.80 8.98
CA ASP A 312 -0.83 -13.61 10.10
C ASP A 312 -1.61 -12.30 9.96
N PHE A 313 -0.95 -11.22 9.50
CA PHE A 313 -1.60 -9.96 9.20
C PHE A 313 -2.72 -10.13 8.16
N ILE A 314 -2.42 -10.83 7.04
CA ILE A 314 -3.38 -11.08 5.97
C ILE A 314 -4.54 -11.93 6.49
N ALA A 315 -4.24 -12.99 7.23
CA ALA A 315 -5.24 -13.86 7.82
C ALA A 315 -6.17 -13.09 8.76
N GLN A 316 -5.64 -12.39 9.76
CA GLN A 316 -6.43 -11.63 10.71
C GLN A 316 -7.26 -10.54 10.03
N THR A 317 -6.70 -9.86 9.03
CA THR A 317 -7.41 -8.84 8.26
C THR A 317 -8.54 -9.46 7.45
N ALA A 318 -8.31 -10.60 6.78
CA ALA A 318 -9.32 -11.35 6.06
C ALA A 318 -10.46 -11.85 6.97
N PHE A 319 -10.15 -12.24 8.21
CA PHE A 319 -11.16 -12.63 9.20
C PHE A 319 -11.97 -11.45 9.77
N SER A 320 -11.43 -10.23 9.65
CA SER A 320 -12.07 -9.01 10.14
C SER A 320 -12.93 -8.33 9.07
N LEU A 321 -12.98 -8.87 7.85
CA LEU A 321 -13.71 -8.27 6.74
C LEU A 321 -15.20 -8.15 7.06
N PRO A 322 -15.82 -6.99 6.80
CA PRO A 322 -17.27 -6.84 6.96
C PRO A 322 -18.02 -7.77 6.00
N ILE A 323 -19.26 -8.09 6.34
CA ILE A 323 -20.12 -8.87 5.44
C ILE A 323 -20.32 -8.06 4.16
N ARG A 324 -20.00 -8.66 3.01
CA ARG A 324 -20.22 -8.04 1.71
C ARG A 324 -21.66 -7.49 1.59
N PRO A 325 -21.83 -6.20 1.26
CA PRO A 325 -23.15 -5.66 0.95
C PRO A 325 -23.77 -6.42 -0.23
N LYS A 326 -25.03 -6.85 -0.11
CA LYS A 326 -25.75 -7.49 -1.22
C LYS A 326 -25.86 -6.49 -2.37
N GLY A 327 -25.42 -6.89 -3.57
CA GLY A 327 -25.61 -6.11 -4.80
C GLY A 327 -24.40 -5.29 -5.27
N LEU A 328 -23.32 -5.17 -4.47
CA LEU A 328 -22.12 -4.50 -4.94
C LEU A 328 -21.40 -5.36 -6.02
N PRO A 329 -21.04 -4.82 -7.20
CA PRO A 329 -20.21 -5.54 -8.16
C PRO A 329 -18.93 -6.07 -7.53
N ARG A 330 -18.48 -7.27 -7.94
CA ARG A 330 -17.28 -7.91 -7.35
C ARG A 330 -16.02 -7.03 -7.48
N MET A 331 -15.91 -6.27 -8.56
CA MET A 331 -14.76 -5.41 -8.85
C MET A 331 -14.68 -4.18 -7.93
N GLU A 332 -15.80 -3.80 -7.32
CA GLU A 332 -15.89 -2.64 -6.43
C GLU A 332 -15.80 -3.04 -4.96
N ASP A 333 -15.74 -4.34 -4.66
CA ASP A 333 -15.68 -4.85 -3.29
C ASP A 333 -14.24 -4.75 -2.76
N PRO A 334 -13.95 -3.85 -1.80
CA PRO A 334 -12.61 -3.67 -1.24
C PRO A 334 -12.10 -4.95 -0.56
N ASN A 335 -13.01 -5.78 -0.02
CA ASN A 335 -12.67 -7.04 0.60
C ASN A 335 -12.11 -8.01 -0.45
N MET A 336 -12.79 -8.14 -1.59
CA MET A 336 -12.35 -8.99 -2.69
C MET A 336 -11.05 -8.48 -3.31
N LYS A 337 -10.91 -7.15 -3.46
CA LYS A 337 -9.65 -6.54 -3.91
C LYS A 337 -8.51 -6.92 -2.97
N PHE A 338 -8.67 -6.76 -1.65
CA PHE A 338 -7.64 -7.15 -0.67
C PHE A 338 -7.24 -8.63 -0.79
N ILE A 339 -8.22 -9.52 -0.92
CA ILE A 339 -7.99 -10.96 -1.12
C ILE A 339 -7.19 -11.22 -2.39
N GLU A 340 -7.66 -10.70 -3.52
CA GLU A 340 -7.05 -10.95 -4.84
C GLU A 340 -5.61 -10.42 -4.90
N GLN A 341 -5.36 -9.23 -4.32
CA GLN A 341 -4.00 -8.67 -4.26
C GLN A 341 -3.09 -9.44 -3.31
N SER A 342 -3.61 -9.94 -2.20
CA SER A 342 -2.85 -10.80 -1.28
C SER A 342 -2.46 -12.13 -1.94
N VAL A 343 -3.39 -12.78 -2.62
CA VAL A 343 -3.12 -14.02 -3.39
C VAL A 343 -2.08 -13.75 -4.46
N TRP A 344 -2.27 -12.70 -5.25
CA TRP A 344 -1.36 -12.33 -6.32
C TRP A 344 0.07 -12.06 -5.82
N MET A 345 0.22 -11.36 -4.68
CA MET A 345 1.53 -11.12 -4.06
C MET A 345 2.22 -12.44 -3.65
N TRP A 346 1.49 -13.36 -3.01
CA TRP A 346 2.03 -14.68 -2.64
C TRP A 346 2.34 -15.58 -3.84
N GLU A 347 1.62 -15.45 -4.94
CA GLU A 347 1.97 -16.12 -6.20
C GLU A 347 3.34 -15.66 -6.71
N ARG A 348 3.68 -14.37 -6.56
CA ARG A 348 5.01 -13.84 -6.93
C ARG A 348 6.11 -14.37 -6.01
N VAL A 349 5.84 -14.42 -4.71
CA VAL A 349 6.73 -15.12 -3.75
C VAL A 349 7.01 -16.56 -4.19
N GLY A 350 5.97 -17.30 -4.58
CA GLY A 350 6.09 -18.69 -5.05
C GLY A 350 6.87 -18.86 -6.36
N LYS A 351 6.90 -17.84 -7.23
CA LYS A 351 7.67 -17.83 -8.48
C LYS A 351 9.16 -17.55 -8.26
N ILE A 352 9.50 -16.72 -7.28
CA ILE A 352 10.89 -16.36 -6.97
C ILE A 352 11.62 -17.51 -6.27
N LEU A 353 10.91 -18.32 -5.48
CA LEU A 353 11.54 -19.27 -4.58
C LEU A 353 11.72 -20.68 -5.16
N PRO A 354 12.88 -21.32 -4.91
CA PRO A 354 13.01 -22.75 -5.05
C PRO A 354 11.99 -23.48 -4.16
N LYS A 355 11.23 -24.42 -4.74
CA LYS A 355 10.20 -25.21 -4.05
C LYS A 355 10.67 -25.85 -2.73
N LYS A 356 11.93 -26.26 -2.64
CA LYS A 356 12.51 -26.85 -1.42
C LYS A 356 12.65 -25.83 -0.29
N LEU A 357 13.11 -24.63 -0.61
CA LEU A 357 13.31 -23.56 0.37
C LEU A 357 11.95 -23.06 0.88
N LEU A 358 10.99 -22.86 -0.04
CA LEU A 358 9.62 -22.50 0.31
C LEU A 358 9.05 -23.50 1.33
N ARG A 359 9.20 -24.81 1.10
CA ARG A 359 8.76 -25.83 2.07
C ARG A 359 9.41 -25.64 3.45
N SER A 360 10.73 -25.50 3.50
CA SER A 360 11.45 -25.39 4.78
C SER A 360 11.03 -24.16 5.59
N LYS A 361 10.85 -23.02 4.92
CA LYS A 361 10.48 -21.76 5.55
C LYS A 361 9.01 -21.74 5.96
N PHE A 362 8.10 -22.27 5.14
CA PHE A 362 6.68 -22.29 5.47
C PHE A 362 6.29 -23.32 6.54
N LEU A 363 7.12 -24.33 6.78
CA LEU A 363 6.90 -25.24 7.91
C LEU A 363 6.91 -24.48 9.26
N THR A 364 7.57 -23.33 9.36
CA THR A 364 7.55 -22.52 10.59
C THR A 364 6.21 -21.82 10.83
N ILE A 365 5.44 -21.56 9.76
CA ILE A 365 4.13 -20.87 9.82
C ILE A 365 2.97 -21.88 9.95
N LEU A 366 3.27 -23.18 9.82
CA LEU A 366 2.26 -24.24 9.87
C LEU A 366 1.38 -24.21 11.14
N PRO A 367 1.91 -23.92 12.35
CA PRO A 367 1.07 -23.81 13.55
C PRO A 367 0.02 -22.70 13.45
N ASP A 368 0.40 -21.52 12.94
CA ASP A 368 -0.52 -20.39 12.76
C ASP A 368 -1.58 -20.73 11.71
N LEU A 369 -1.17 -21.43 10.65
CA LEU A 369 -2.09 -21.94 9.66
C LEU A 369 -3.14 -22.88 10.26
N GLN A 370 -2.70 -23.81 11.10
CA GLN A 370 -3.58 -24.75 11.79
C GLN A 370 -4.55 -24.01 12.72
N LYS A 371 -4.10 -22.96 13.41
CA LYS A 371 -4.96 -22.08 14.21
C LYS A 371 -6.06 -21.48 13.35
N TYR A 372 -5.74 -20.88 12.22
CA TYR A 372 -6.75 -20.28 11.34
C TYR A 372 -7.70 -21.32 10.77
N ILE A 373 -7.19 -22.45 10.29
CA ILE A 373 -8.01 -23.57 9.84
C ILE A 373 -8.97 -24.02 10.95
N ALA A 374 -8.48 -24.22 12.18
CA ALA A 374 -9.33 -24.60 13.31
C ALA A 374 -10.41 -23.54 13.60
N MET A 375 -10.08 -22.24 13.50
CA MET A 375 -11.06 -21.16 13.62
C MET A 375 -12.12 -21.23 12.52
N LEU A 376 -11.73 -21.54 11.26
CA LEU A 376 -12.67 -21.76 10.16
C LEU A 376 -13.70 -22.82 10.51
N PHE A 377 -13.23 -23.95 11.05
CA PHE A 377 -14.07 -25.12 11.31
C PHE A 377 -14.79 -25.14 12.67
N ASN A 378 -14.43 -24.25 13.60
CA ASN A 378 -15.07 -24.16 14.92
C ASN A 378 -16.02 -22.96 15.06
N GLY A 379 -16.00 -21.99 14.14
CA GLY A 379 -16.88 -20.83 14.20
C GLY A 379 -18.35 -21.13 13.87
N ARG A 380 -19.29 -20.56 14.65
CA ARG A 380 -20.76 -20.62 14.39
C ARG A 380 -21.20 -19.83 13.14
N THR A 381 -20.28 -19.15 12.45
CA THR A 381 -20.51 -18.39 11.21
C THR A 381 -19.85 -19.07 10.00
N TRP A 382 -20.00 -20.39 9.91
CA TRP A 382 -19.44 -21.25 8.86
C TRP A 382 -19.63 -20.72 7.43
N GLU A 383 -20.78 -20.11 7.12
CA GLU A 383 -21.06 -19.53 5.79
C GLU A 383 -20.20 -18.30 5.44
N LYS A 384 -20.02 -17.36 6.38
CA LYS A 384 -19.16 -16.17 6.19
C LYS A 384 -17.71 -16.59 5.95
N THR A 385 -17.31 -17.61 6.69
CA THR A 385 -15.94 -18.04 6.82
C THR A 385 -15.49 -18.91 5.64
N LEU A 386 -16.37 -19.73 5.06
CA LEU A 386 -16.10 -20.52 3.84
C LEU A 386 -15.92 -19.66 2.59
N GLN A 387 -16.71 -18.59 2.43
CA GLN A 387 -16.65 -17.74 1.24
C GLN A 387 -15.28 -17.07 1.10
N TYR A 388 -14.73 -16.54 2.20
CA TYR A 388 -13.41 -15.92 2.22
C TYR A 388 -12.28 -16.93 2.40
N ALA A 389 -12.46 -18.00 3.17
CA ALA A 389 -11.38 -18.99 3.32
C ALA A 389 -11.13 -19.81 2.06
N GLY A 390 -12.16 -20.16 1.31
CA GLY A 390 -12.03 -20.83 0.03
C GLY A 390 -11.36 -19.97 -1.05
N THR A 391 -11.40 -18.64 -0.92
CA THR A 391 -10.85 -17.68 -1.89
C THR A 391 -9.52 -17.05 -1.45
N VAL A 392 -9.23 -16.99 -0.15
CA VAL A 392 -7.99 -16.44 0.40
C VAL A 392 -7.05 -17.56 0.79
N PHE A 393 -7.46 -18.38 1.76
CA PHE A 393 -6.59 -19.36 2.36
C PHE A 393 -6.23 -20.39 1.31
N ILE A 394 -7.18 -20.98 0.60
CA ILE A 394 -6.84 -22.07 -0.31
C ILE A 394 -6.06 -21.60 -1.55
N PRO A 395 -6.26 -20.40 -2.12
CA PRO A 395 -5.42 -19.89 -3.22
C PRO A 395 -4.06 -19.34 -2.77
N CYS A 396 -3.97 -18.54 -1.69
CA CYS A 396 -2.68 -18.13 -1.11
C CYS A 396 -1.87 -19.36 -0.71
N LEU A 397 -2.55 -20.36 -0.15
CA LEU A 397 -1.93 -21.61 0.22
C LEU A 397 -1.85 -22.59 -0.93
N SER A 398 -2.56 -22.50 -2.05
CA SER A 398 -2.60 -23.58 -3.06
C SER A 398 -1.20 -23.97 -3.54
N PRO A 399 -0.31 -23.01 -3.87
CA PRO A 399 1.09 -23.29 -4.14
C PRO A 399 1.81 -23.89 -2.92
N LEU A 400 1.54 -23.35 -1.72
CA LEU A 400 2.18 -23.72 -0.44
C LEU A 400 1.72 -25.07 0.13
N TYR A 401 0.46 -25.42 -0.08
CA TYR A 401 -0.32 -26.54 0.44
C TYR A 401 -0.10 -27.74 -0.47
N ALA A 402 -0.06 -27.56 -1.80
CA ALA A 402 0.43 -28.58 -2.72
C ALA A 402 1.90 -28.96 -2.41
N LEU A 403 2.72 -28.00 -1.97
CA LEU A 403 4.11 -28.23 -1.59
C LEU A 403 4.28 -28.84 -0.19
N ALA A 404 3.49 -28.40 0.80
CA ALA A 404 3.49 -28.93 2.17
C ALA A 404 2.89 -30.34 2.23
N MET A 405 1.76 -30.58 1.55
CA MET A 405 1.13 -31.89 1.47
C MET A 405 2.05 -32.91 0.81
N SER A 406 2.74 -32.56 -0.28
CA SER A 406 3.76 -33.42 -0.91
C SER A 406 4.88 -33.88 0.05
N SER A 407 5.15 -33.12 1.12
CA SER A 407 6.16 -33.44 2.13
C SER A 407 5.57 -34.23 3.30
N ALA A 408 4.40 -33.83 3.81
CA ALA A 408 3.69 -34.54 4.88
C ALA A 408 3.26 -35.96 4.47
N TYR A 409 2.94 -36.17 3.19
CA TYR A 409 2.65 -37.49 2.62
C TYR A 409 3.85 -38.46 2.64
N LYS A 410 5.08 -37.96 2.82
CA LYS A 410 6.26 -38.83 2.92
C LYS A 410 6.58 -39.29 4.34
N THR A 411 6.05 -38.65 5.38
CA THR A 411 6.57 -38.87 6.73
C THR A 411 5.62 -39.44 7.77
N ASN A 412 4.28 -39.48 7.65
CA ASN A 412 3.48 -40.22 8.65
C ASN A 412 1.97 -40.47 8.38
N CYS A 413 1.52 -40.76 7.15
CA CYS A 413 0.14 -41.25 6.95
C CYS A 413 0.07 -42.35 5.89
N ARG A 414 -0.37 -43.56 6.30
CA ARG A 414 -0.91 -44.58 5.39
C ARG A 414 -2.28 -44.11 4.90
N MET A 415 -2.31 -43.36 3.79
CA MET A 415 -3.52 -43.20 2.99
C MET A 415 -3.53 -44.26 1.87
N TYR A 416 -4.63 -44.99 1.75
CA TYR A 416 -4.88 -45.91 0.64
C TYR A 416 -5.20 -45.10 -0.63
N THR A 417 -4.26 -45.03 -1.57
CA THR A 417 -4.56 -44.66 -2.96
C THR A 417 -4.70 -45.94 -3.78
N LYS A 418 -5.92 -46.35 -4.13
CA LYS A 418 -6.12 -47.35 -5.19
C LYS A 418 -5.78 -46.65 -6.51
N ARG A 419 -4.64 -47.05 -7.07
CA ARG A 419 -3.96 -46.41 -8.21
C ARG A 419 -4.59 -46.80 -9.55
N ARG A 420 -5.91 -46.61 -9.71
CA ARG A 420 -6.61 -46.63 -11.01
C ARG A 420 -7.73 -45.58 -10.95
N ASP A 421 -7.66 -44.61 -11.86
CA ASP A 421 -8.69 -43.64 -12.26
C ASP A 421 -8.77 -42.23 -11.61
N PHE A 422 -7.72 -41.77 -10.90
CA PHE A 422 -7.62 -40.35 -10.47
C PHE A 422 -6.53 -39.54 -11.19
N ALA A 423 -6.08 -40.01 -12.37
CA ALA A 423 -5.21 -39.22 -13.23
C ALA A 423 -6.07 -38.25 -14.05
N LEU A 424 -6.51 -37.14 -13.44
CA LEU A 424 -6.87 -35.83 -14.07
C LEU A 424 -7.76 -34.90 -13.19
N GLY A 425 -8.16 -35.29 -11.97
CA GLY A 425 -9.20 -34.56 -11.21
C GLY A 425 -8.72 -33.53 -10.19
N ARG A 426 -9.29 -32.32 -10.26
CA ARG A 426 -9.12 -31.15 -9.38
C ARG A 426 -9.77 -31.31 -7.98
N ASP A 427 -9.72 -32.50 -7.39
CA ASP A 427 -10.45 -32.82 -6.16
C ASP A 427 -9.46 -33.18 -5.03
N ALA A 428 -9.65 -32.62 -3.83
CA ALA A 428 -8.86 -32.88 -2.62
C ALA A 428 -9.76 -33.44 -1.50
N LEU A 429 -9.35 -34.55 -0.87
CA LEU A 429 -10.07 -35.11 0.28
C LEU A 429 -9.46 -34.58 1.59
N ILE A 430 -10.30 -34.03 2.47
CA ILE A 430 -9.91 -33.58 3.81
C ILE A 430 -10.71 -34.34 4.87
N LEU A 431 -10.04 -34.90 5.88
CA LEU A 431 -10.67 -35.50 7.05
C LEU A 431 -10.79 -34.45 8.16
N PHE A 432 -12.01 -34.15 8.60
CA PHE A 432 -12.24 -33.21 9.71
C PHE A 432 -13.36 -33.72 10.63
N LYS A 433 -13.11 -33.77 11.95
CA LYS A 433 -14.03 -34.30 12.97
C LYS A 433 -14.67 -35.67 12.61
N GLY A 434 -13.87 -36.58 12.03
CA GLY A 434 -14.32 -37.92 11.66
C GLY A 434 -15.14 -38.00 10.37
N LYS A 435 -15.25 -36.90 9.60
CA LYS A 435 -15.94 -36.86 8.31
C LYS A 435 -14.99 -36.51 7.18
N PHE A 436 -15.14 -37.18 6.05
CA PHE A 436 -14.37 -36.88 4.84
C PHE A 436 -15.13 -35.87 3.98
N TYR A 437 -14.46 -34.78 3.63
CA TYR A 437 -14.95 -33.74 2.74
C TYR A 437 -14.18 -33.84 1.42
N CYS A 438 -14.91 -34.01 0.32
CA CYS A 438 -14.34 -33.88 -1.02
C CYS A 438 -14.45 -32.42 -1.44
N LEU A 439 -13.31 -31.73 -1.55
CA LEU A 439 -13.23 -30.36 -2.03
C LEU A 439 -12.87 -30.38 -3.51
N ARG A 440 -13.74 -29.83 -4.35
CA ARG A 440 -13.51 -29.67 -5.79
C ARG A 440 -13.06 -28.24 -6.07
N ALA A 441 -11.90 -28.09 -6.70
CA ALA A 441 -11.43 -26.80 -7.20
C ALA A 441 -12.10 -26.49 -8.54
N GLU A 442 -13.06 -25.58 -8.51
CA GLU A 442 -13.67 -25.00 -9.70
C GLU A 442 -12.94 -23.71 -10.08
N ASN A 443 -13.14 -23.23 -11.32
CA ASN A 443 -12.48 -22.02 -11.84
C ASN A 443 -12.73 -20.75 -10.99
N VAL A 444 -13.65 -20.80 -10.01
CA VAL A 444 -14.13 -19.65 -9.22
C VAL A 444 -14.06 -19.90 -7.70
N GLY A 445 -13.38 -20.97 -7.25
CA GLY A 445 -13.22 -21.31 -5.83
C GLY A 445 -13.43 -22.79 -5.53
N LEU A 446 -13.32 -23.18 -4.26
CA LEU A 446 -13.57 -24.55 -3.83
C LEU A 446 -15.02 -24.75 -3.37
N ARG A 447 -15.66 -25.80 -3.90
CA ARG A 447 -16.94 -26.31 -3.42
C ARG A 447 -16.74 -27.64 -2.72
N ILE A 448 -17.48 -27.87 -1.64
CA ILE A 448 -17.64 -29.22 -1.09
C ILE A 448 -18.49 -29.99 -2.11
N ALA A 449 -17.86 -30.90 -2.85
CA ALA A 449 -18.52 -31.72 -3.84
C ALA A 449 -19.35 -32.83 -3.19
N ALA A 450 -18.92 -33.32 -2.01
CA ALA A 450 -19.65 -34.29 -1.22
C ALA A 450 -19.16 -34.32 0.23
N GLU A 451 -20.11 -34.50 1.16
CA GLU A 451 -19.84 -34.99 2.51
C GLU A 451 -19.93 -36.52 2.48
N ILE A 452 -18.83 -37.21 2.77
CA ILE A 452 -18.79 -38.67 2.77
C ILE A 452 -18.94 -39.12 4.22
N VAL A 453 -20.16 -39.53 4.58
CA VAL A 453 -20.44 -40.19 5.85
C VAL A 453 -20.16 -41.68 5.68
N TRP A 454 -19.10 -42.18 6.32
CA TRP A 454 -18.90 -43.62 6.45
C TRP A 454 -19.90 -44.15 7.48
N PRO A 455 -20.78 -45.11 7.13
CA PRO A 455 -21.58 -45.80 8.13
C PRO A 455 -20.61 -46.63 8.99
N GLY A 456 -20.72 -46.46 10.30
CA GLY A 456 -19.80 -47.01 11.28
C GLY A 456 -19.57 -48.51 11.11
N ILE A 457 -18.31 -48.89 10.92
CA ILE A 457 -17.83 -50.24 11.18
C ILE A 457 -16.76 -50.10 12.25
N GLY A 458 -17.06 -50.66 13.43
CA GLY A 458 -16.16 -50.71 14.56
C GLY A 458 -14.84 -51.39 14.21
N CYS A 459 -13.77 -50.90 14.81
CA CYS A 459 -12.45 -51.49 14.71
C CYS A 459 -12.44 -52.88 15.35
N THR A 460 -12.54 -53.94 14.55
CA THR A 460 -12.01 -55.26 14.87
C THR A 460 -11.40 -55.87 13.61
N GLY A 461 -10.11 -56.19 13.69
CA GLY A 461 -9.33 -56.67 12.55
C GLY A 461 -9.83 -58.00 12.01
N ILE A 462 -10.08 -58.05 10.71
CA ILE A 462 -10.20 -59.28 9.91
C ILE A 462 -9.56 -59.01 8.54
N CYS A 463 -8.56 -59.81 8.19
CA CYS A 463 -8.07 -59.96 6.82
C CYS A 463 -9.16 -60.61 5.96
N ALA A 464 -9.60 -59.99 4.86
CA ALA A 464 -10.20 -60.70 3.73
C ALA A 464 -10.29 -59.82 2.46
N SER A 465 -9.67 -60.35 1.40
CA SER A 465 -10.11 -60.40 0.00
C SER A 465 -11.28 -59.52 -0.49
N GLY A 466 -10.99 -58.82 -1.60
CA GLY A 466 -11.84 -58.59 -2.77
C GLY A 466 -13.36 -58.58 -2.59
N ILE A 467 -13.94 -57.38 -2.59
CA ILE A 467 -15.36 -57.16 -2.89
C ILE A 467 -15.44 -56.10 -4.00
N ASP A 468 -16.09 -56.49 -5.09
CA ASP A 468 -16.38 -55.70 -6.28
C ASP A 468 -17.72 -54.98 -6.07
N TYR A 469 -17.77 -53.67 -6.31
CA TYR A 469 -19.03 -52.91 -6.24
C TYR A 469 -19.51 -52.53 -7.64
N ARG A 470 -20.69 -53.04 -8.02
CA ARG A 470 -21.48 -52.54 -9.15
C ARG A 470 -22.15 -51.23 -8.76
N VAL A 471 -21.96 -50.22 -9.60
CA VAL A 471 -22.69 -48.94 -9.54
C VAL A 471 -24.12 -49.19 -10.05
N GLY A 472 -25.09 -49.11 -9.15
CA GLY A 472 -26.51 -49.02 -9.50
C GLY A 472 -26.89 -47.58 -9.81
N LYS A 473 -27.28 -47.32 -11.06
CA LYS A 473 -28.08 -46.15 -11.45
C LYS A 473 -29.44 -46.22 -10.74
N TYR A 474 -29.96 -45.14 -10.18
CA TYR A 474 -31.33 -44.65 -10.39
C TYR A 474 -31.48 -43.21 -9.87
N CYS A 475 -32.17 -42.41 -10.67
CA CYS A 475 -32.56 -40.99 -10.56
C CYS A 475 -33.96 -40.88 -9.91
N PRO A 476 -34.61 -39.70 -9.74
CA PRO A 476 -34.40 -38.41 -10.41
C PRO A 476 -33.65 -37.35 -9.61
#